data_AF-A0A837ZUX3-F1
#
_entry.id   AF-A0A837ZUX3-F1
#
_cell.length_a   1.000
_cell.length_b   1.000
_cell.length_c   1.000
_cell.angle_alpha   90.00
_cell.angle_beta   90.00
_cell.angle_gamma   90.00
#
_symmetry.space_group_name_H-M   'P 1'
#
loop_
_entity.id
_entity.type
_entity.pdbx_description
1 polymer ?
#
loop_
_entity_poly.entity_id
_entity_poly.type
_entity_poly.pdbx_seq_one_letter_code
_entity_poly.pdbx_strand_id
1 'polypeptide(L)'
;MKRLSVQVAAGLWLAGTSTALVTQGLFSRRFARDTAWGYNGGWQREIAVWNLGTIVAGAVLVPMGPEPARAQLRGLMVLSTLFGINHLVAAAQSPQSWSNWIGAGMNAVGLAIGLPALKTPDSPRPIDL
;
A
#
# COMPACT_ATOMS: atom_id res chain seq x y z
N MET A 1 11.26 3.46 -20.42
CA MET A 1 9.96 3.14 -19.77
C MET A 1 9.22 4.44 -19.49
N LYS A 2 7.95 4.58 -19.90
CA LYS A 2 7.13 5.75 -19.53
C LYS A 2 6.95 5.76 -18.01
N ARG A 3 7.14 6.92 -17.36
CA ARG A 3 6.85 7.08 -15.93
C ARG A 3 5.34 7.09 -15.72
N LEU A 4 4.89 6.40 -14.67
CA LEU A 4 3.47 6.40 -14.29
C LEU A 4 3.10 7.76 -13.70
N SER A 5 1.87 8.22 -13.96
CA SER A 5 1.33 9.39 -13.27
C SER A 5 1.10 9.08 -11.79
N VAL A 6 1.02 10.12 -10.95
CA VAL A 6 0.72 9.97 -9.52
C VAL A 6 -0.64 9.31 -9.28
N GLN A 7 -1.64 9.57 -10.13
CA GLN A 7 -2.96 8.94 -10.04
C GLN A 7 -2.89 7.45 -10.35
N VAL A 8 -2.15 7.05 -11.39
CA VAL A 8 -1.99 5.63 -11.74
C VAL A 8 -1.23 4.89 -10.64
N ALA A 9 -0.14 5.47 -10.13
CA ALA A 9 0.62 4.89 -9.03
C ALA A 9 -0.22 4.76 -7.75
N ALA A 10 -1.00 5.79 -7.40
CA ALA A 10 -1.93 5.73 -6.27
C ALA A 10 -3.00 4.65 -6.48
N GLY A 11 -3.60 4.56 -7.67
CA GLY A 11 -4.58 3.53 -8.01
C GLY A 11 -4.04 2.10 -7.88
N LEU A 12 -2.82 1.85 -8.34
CA LEU A 12 -2.14 0.55 -8.16
C LEU A 12 -1.91 0.23 -6.68
N TRP A 13 -1.57 1.25 -5.88
CA TRP A 13 -1.43 1.06 -4.43
C TRP A 13 -2.77 0.67 -3.80
N LEU A 14 -3.87 1.36 -4.16
CA LEU A 14 -5.23 1.05 -3.68
C LEU A 14 -5.68 -0.37 -4.08
N ALA A 15 -5.27 -0.86 -5.25
CA ALA A 15 -5.50 -2.25 -5.63
C ALA A 15 -4.74 -3.23 -4.70
N GLY A 16 -3.50 -2.90 -4.33
CA GLY A 16 -2.75 -3.62 -3.30
C GLY A 16 -3.44 -3.60 -1.93
N THR A 17 -3.96 -2.44 -1.50
CA THR A 17 -4.75 -2.28 -0.27
C THR A 17 -6.00 -3.15 -0.30
N SER A 18 -6.66 -3.25 -1.44
CA SER A 18 -7.86 -4.07 -1.63
C SER A 18 -7.52 -5.55 -1.47
N THR A 19 -6.37 -5.98 -2.01
CA THR A 19 -5.85 -7.34 -1.80
C THR A 19 -5.56 -7.59 -0.32
N ALA A 20 -4.95 -6.63 0.38
CA ALA A 20 -4.66 -6.72 1.81
C ALA A 20 -5.95 -6.77 2.66
N LEU A 21 -6.96 -5.96 2.32
CA LEU A 21 -8.29 -5.98 2.93
C LEU A 21 -8.91 -7.37 2.85
N VAL A 22 -8.95 -7.98 1.65
CA VAL A 22 -9.52 -9.31 1.45
C VAL A 22 -8.72 -10.37 2.20
N THR A 23 -7.39 -10.31 2.12
CA THR A 23 -6.51 -11.28 2.78
C THR A 23 -6.64 -11.24 4.30
N GLN A 24 -6.65 -10.05 4.89
CA GLN A 24 -6.74 -9.87 6.35
C GLN A 24 -8.17 -9.98 6.87
N GLY A 25 -9.18 -9.65 6.07
CA GLY A 25 -10.58 -9.68 6.48
C GLY A 25 -11.22 -11.07 6.32
N LEU A 26 -11.03 -11.71 5.17
CA LEU A 26 -11.70 -12.97 4.83
C LEU A 26 -10.79 -14.20 5.03
N PHE A 27 -9.49 -14.05 4.77
CA PHE A 27 -8.52 -15.16 4.83
C PHE A 27 -7.55 -15.02 6.02
N SER A 28 -7.97 -14.31 7.07
CA SER A 28 -7.16 -13.89 8.21
C SER A 28 -6.38 -15.04 8.86
N ARG A 29 -7.04 -16.20 9.07
CA ARG A 29 -6.44 -17.39 9.69
C ARG A 29 -5.39 -18.05 8.80
N ARG A 30 -5.64 -18.08 7.48
CA ARG A 30 -4.71 -18.68 6.52
C ARG A 30 -3.46 -17.83 6.39
N PHE A 31 -3.63 -16.52 6.32
CA PHE A 31 -2.51 -15.57 6.30
C PHE A 31 -1.69 -15.65 7.60
N ALA A 32 -2.37 -15.57 8.75
CA ALA A 32 -1.72 -15.59 10.06
C ALA A 32 -0.93 -16.87 10.38
N ARG A 33 -1.23 -17.98 9.70
CA ARG A 33 -0.53 -19.25 9.90
C ARG A 33 0.93 -19.21 9.51
N ASP A 34 1.25 -18.41 8.49
CA ASP A 34 2.58 -18.36 7.90
C ASP A 34 3.27 -17.02 8.25
N THR A 35 2.81 -16.34 9.30
CA THR A 35 3.46 -15.16 9.89
C THR A 35 4.20 -15.53 11.18
N ALA A 36 5.20 -14.74 11.54
CA ALA A 36 5.86 -14.83 12.85
C ALA A 36 4.96 -14.38 14.02
N TRP A 37 3.84 -13.72 13.72
CA TRP A 37 2.94 -13.13 14.72
C TRP A 37 1.76 -14.03 15.10
N GLY A 38 1.49 -15.07 14.30
CA GLY A 38 0.34 -15.94 14.50
C GLY A 38 -1.01 -15.23 14.30
N TYR A 39 -2.07 -15.85 14.80
CA TYR A 39 -3.45 -15.39 14.64
C TYR A 39 -3.94 -14.54 15.81
N ASN A 40 -4.53 -13.38 15.50
CA ASN A 40 -5.17 -12.49 16.46
C ASN A 40 -6.35 -11.78 15.77
N GLY A 41 -7.54 -12.35 15.90
CA GLY A 41 -8.71 -11.90 15.16
C GLY A 41 -9.14 -10.45 15.42
N GLY A 42 -8.75 -9.84 16.55
CA GLY A 42 -8.95 -8.41 16.78
C GLY A 42 -8.04 -7.59 15.87
N TRP A 43 -6.74 -7.88 15.91
CA TRP A 43 -5.73 -7.19 15.09
C TRP A 43 -5.97 -7.33 13.58
N GLN A 44 -6.29 -8.53 13.07
CA GLN A 44 -6.59 -8.68 11.63
C GLN A 44 -7.82 -7.89 11.19
N ARG A 45 -8.85 -7.80 12.05
CA ARG A 45 -10.05 -7.01 11.77
C ARG A 45 -9.76 -5.52 11.75
N GLU A 46 -8.93 -5.04 12.68
CA GLU A 46 -8.48 -3.64 12.67
C GLU A 46 -7.73 -3.34 11.38
N ILE A 47 -6.78 -4.18 10.95
CA ILE A 47 -6.07 -4.00 9.68
C ILE A 47 -7.05 -3.98 8.49
N ALA A 48 -8.08 -4.83 8.48
CA ALA A 48 -9.12 -4.76 7.45
C ALA A 48 -9.86 -3.42 7.47
N VAL A 49 -10.25 -2.90 8.64
CA VAL A 49 -10.89 -1.58 8.78
C VAL A 49 -9.98 -0.46 8.28
N TRP A 50 -8.69 -0.46 8.64
CA TRP A 50 -7.70 0.51 8.16
C TRP A 50 -7.56 0.49 6.63
N ASN A 51 -7.50 -0.71 6.03
CA ASN A 51 -7.43 -0.85 4.58
C ASN A 51 -8.71 -0.32 3.90
N LEU A 52 -9.89 -0.60 4.44
CA LEU A 52 -11.15 -0.08 3.91
C LEU A 52 -11.18 1.45 3.94
N GLY A 53 -10.81 2.06 5.08
CA GLY A 53 -10.74 3.52 5.19
C GLY A 53 -9.77 4.14 4.18
N THR A 54 -8.62 3.50 3.96
CA THR A 54 -7.64 3.94 2.97
C THR A 54 -8.17 3.86 1.53
N ILE A 55 -8.92 2.80 1.21
CA ILE A 55 -9.57 2.63 -0.09
C ILE A 55 -10.60 3.73 -0.32
N VAL A 56 -11.47 3.99 0.66
CA VAL A 56 -12.51 5.04 0.56
C VAL A 56 -11.86 6.42 0.40
N ALA A 57 -10.85 6.75 1.20
CA ALA A 57 -10.12 8.01 1.07
C ALA A 57 -9.47 8.15 -0.32
N GLY A 58 -8.81 7.10 -0.79
CA GLY A 58 -8.18 7.07 -2.11
C GLY A 58 -9.17 7.20 -3.26
N ALA A 59 -10.33 6.54 -3.18
CA ALA A 59 -11.38 6.60 -4.19
C ALA A 59 -11.96 8.02 -4.37
N VAL A 60 -11.92 8.84 -3.31
CA VAL A 60 -12.33 10.25 -3.35
C VAL A 60 -11.17 11.14 -3.77
N LEU A 61 -10.00 11.01 -3.16
CA LEU A 61 -8.87 11.94 -3.35
C LEU A 61 -8.17 11.78 -4.71
N VAL A 62 -7.99 10.56 -5.21
CA VAL A 62 -7.22 10.31 -6.44
C VAL A 62 -7.87 10.96 -7.67
N PRO A 63 -9.20 10.90 -7.87
CA PRO A 63 -9.87 11.56 -8.99
C PRO A 63 -9.89 13.09 -8.92
N MET A 64 -9.68 13.71 -7.75
CA MET A 64 -9.74 15.17 -7.59
C MET A 64 -8.60 15.92 -8.29
N GLY A 65 -7.53 15.23 -8.68
CA GLY A 65 -6.43 15.80 -9.44
C GLY A 65 -5.04 15.34 -8.95
N PRO A 66 -3.97 15.84 -9.59
CA PRO A 66 -2.61 15.39 -9.33
C PRO A 66 -2.14 15.72 -7.91
N GLU A 67 -2.47 16.89 -7.36
CA GLU A 67 -2.01 17.30 -6.03
C GLU A 67 -2.64 16.48 -4.88
N PRO A 68 -3.98 16.28 -4.81
CA PRO A 68 -4.57 15.37 -3.83
C PRO A 68 -4.05 13.93 -3.97
N ALA A 69 -3.90 13.43 -5.20
CA ALA A 69 -3.32 12.11 -5.45
C ALA A 69 -1.87 12.00 -4.97
N ARG A 70 -1.07 13.05 -5.16
CA ARG A 70 0.32 13.13 -4.70
C ARG A 70 0.41 13.16 -3.18
N ALA A 71 -0.46 13.92 -2.51
CA ALA A 71 -0.54 13.94 -1.05
C ALA A 71 -0.91 12.56 -0.49
N GLN A 72 -1.94 11.92 -1.06
CA GLN A 72 -2.31 10.54 -0.70
C GLN A 72 -1.13 9.60 -0.91
N LEU A 73 -0.52 9.61 -2.10
CA LEU A 73 0.60 8.72 -2.44
C LEU A 73 1.80 8.90 -1.49
N ARG A 74 2.12 10.12 -1.05
CA ARG A 74 3.17 10.36 -0.04
C ARG A 74 2.86 9.65 1.28
N GLY A 75 1.64 9.77 1.79
CA GLY A 75 1.22 9.05 2.99
C GLY A 75 1.33 7.54 2.83
N LEU A 76 0.91 7.03 1.66
CA LEU A 76 1.02 5.61 1.31
C LEU A 76 2.49 5.13 1.25
N MET A 77 3.43 5.96 0.80
CA MET A 77 4.86 5.62 0.81
C MET A 77 5.43 5.54 2.23
N VAL A 78 4.98 6.41 3.14
CA VAL A 78 5.37 6.31 4.56
C VAL A 78 4.87 4.99 5.13
N LEU A 79 3.58 4.68 4.94
CA LEU A 79 2.99 3.42 5.41
C LEU A 79 3.71 2.21 4.81
N SER A 80 3.98 2.20 3.50
CA SER A 80 4.70 1.09 2.88
C SER A 80 6.12 0.93 3.42
N THR A 81 6.81 2.01 3.73
CA THR A 81 8.14 1.92 4.35
C THR A 81 8.05 1.28 5.73
N LEU A 82 7.13 1.76 6.57
CA LEU A 82 6.98 1.28 7.95
C LEU A 82 6.50 -0.18 7.99
N PHE A 83 5.48 -0.52 7.21
CA PHE A 83 5.00 -1.91 7.11
C PHE A 83 6.05 -2.82 6.48
N GLY A 84 6.75 -2.36 5.44
CA GLY A 84 7.81 -3.11 4.79
C GLY A 84 8.93 -3.47 5.76
N ILE A 85 9.42 -2.51 6.53
CA ILE A 85 10.44 -2.74 7.57
C ILE A 85 9.92 -3.68 8.65
N ASN A 86 8.70 -3.44 9.17
CA ASN A 86 8.11 -4.29 10.21
C ASN A 86 8.00 -5.76 9.77
N HIS A 87 7.54 -5.99 8.54
CA HIS A 87 7.46 -7.32 7.97
C HIS A 87 8.85 -7.92 7.71
N LEU A 88 9.80 -7.14 7.21
CA LEU A 88 11.17 -7.60 6.95
C LEU A 88 11.89 -8.02 8.22
N VAL A 89 11.77 -7.24 9.30
CA VAL A 89 12.35 -7.58 10.61
C VAL A 89 11.78 -8.90 11.12
N ALA A 90 10.45 -9.06 11.08
CA ALA A 90 9.81 -10.30 11.50
C ALA A 90 10.25 -11.51 10.64
N ALA A 91 10.38 -11.32 9.33
CA ALA A 91 10.85 -12.35 8.42
C ALA A 91 12.32 -12.72 8.66
N ALA A 92 13.17 -11.75 8.95
CA ALA A 92 14.57 -11.98 9.27
C ALA A 92 14.74 -12.73 10.61
N GLN A 93 13.88 -12.47 11.58
CA GLN A 93 13.87 -13.17 12.88
C GLN A 93 13.25 -14.57 12.81
N SER A 94 12.34 -14.81 11.86
CA SER A 94 11.70 -16.10 11.64
C SER A 94 11.64 -16.41 10.13
N PRO A 95 12.72 -16.94 9.53
CA PRO A 95 12.83 -17.10 8.08
C PRO A 95 11.73 -17.96 7.43
N GLN A 96 11.12 -18.87 8.20
CA GLN A 96 9.98 -19.69 7.77
C GLN A 96 8.66 -18.91 7.65
N SER A 97 8.59 -17.65 8.09
CA SER A 97 7.39 -16.82 8.05
C SER A 97 7.14 -16.21 6.67
N TRP A 98 6.71 -17.04 5.73
CA TRP A 98 6.50 -16.66 4.33
C TRP A 98 5.54 -15.47 4.14
N SER A 99 4.49 -15.35 4.97
CA SER A 99 3.58 -14.21 4.88
C SER A 99 4.25 -12.88 5.26
N ASN A 100 5.27 -12.90 6.13
CA ASN A 100 6.08 -11.71 6.41
C ASN A 100 6.99 -11.36 5.23
N TRP A 101 7.62 -12.33 4.57
CA TRP A 101 8.39 -12.07 3.34
C TRP A 101 7.52 -11.46 2.23
N ILE A 102 6.33 -12.02 2.01
CA ILE A 102 5.37 -11.50 1.02
C ILE A 102 4.97 -10.07 1.40
N GLY A 103 4.65 -9.81 2.67
CA GLY A 103 4.31 -8.48 3.16
C GLY A 103 5.42 -7.45 2.93
N ALA A 104 6.67 -7.81 3.21
CA ALA A 104 7.82 -6.96 2.93
C ALA A 104 7.99 -6.69 1.43
N GLY A 105 7.89 -7.73 0.60
CA GLY A 105 8.01 -7.64 -0.85
C GLY A 105 6.93 -6.77 -1.49
N MET A 106 5.66 -6.93 -1.09
CA MET A 106 4.55 -6.13 -1.61
C MET A 106 4.71 -4.65 -1.26
N ASN A 107 5.19 -4.34 -0.05
CA ASN A 107 5.48 -2.96 0.33
C ASN A 107 6.67 -2.37 -0.46
N ALA A 108 7.71 -3.17 -0.71
CA ALA A 108 8.83 -2.76 -1.56
C ALA A 108 8.38 -2.48 -3.01
N VAL A 109 7.49 -3.30 -3.57
CA VAL A 109 6.87 -3.05 -4.88
C VAL A 109 6.08 -1.74 -4.88
N GLY A 110 5.29 -1.50 -3.82
CA GLY A 110 4.58 -0.22 -3.64
C GLY A 110 5.52 0.99 -3.68
N LEU A 111 6.66 0.91 -3.00
CA LEU A 111 7.70 1.96 -3.04
C LEU A 111 8.32 2.12 -4.42
N ALA A 112 8.64 1.00 -5.10
CA ALA A 112 9.22 1.01 -6.44
C ALA A 112 8.29 1.64 -7.49
N ILE A 113 6.97 1.53 -7.31
CA ILE A 113 5.96 2.17 -8.17
C ILE A 113 5.76 3.65 -7.79
N GLY A 114 5.62 3.95 -6.50
CA GLY A 114 5.24 5.29 -6.04
C GLY A 114 6.37 6.33 -6.07
N LEU A 115 7.60 5.95 -5.72
CA LEU A 115 8.73 6.90 -5.68
C LEU A 115 9.06 7.52 -7.05
N PRO A 116 9.10 6.77 -8.17
CA PRO A 116 9.29 7.37 -9.48
C PRO A 116 8.13 8.27 -9.91
N ALA A 117 6.89 7.91 -9.57
CA ALA A 117 5.71 8.71 -9.89
C ALA A 117 5.73 10.06 -9.15
N LEU A 118 6.13 10.08 -7.88
CA LEU A 118 6.29 11.31 -7.10
C LEU A 118 7.36 12.26 -7.65
N LYS A 119 8.34 11.74 -8.39
CA LYS A 119 9.39 12.54 -9.06
C LYS A 119 8.98 13.05 -10.44
N THR A 120 7.79 12.70 -10.92
CA THR A 120 7.32 13.17 -12.23
C THR A 120 6.66 14.55 -12.06
N PRO A 121 7.13 15.58 -12.80
CA PRO A 121 6.49 16.89 -12.81
C PRO A 121 5.05 16.78 -13.31
N ASP A 122 4.16 17.62 -12.80
CA ASP A 122 2.84 17.75 -13.41
C ASP A 122 2.99 18.28 -14.83
N SER A 123 2.21 17.76 -15.78
CA SER A 123 2.10 18.38 -17.10
C SER A 123 1.61 19.82 -16.91
N PRO A 124 2.18 20.81 -17.63
CA PRO A 124 1.71 22.18 -17.54
C PRO A 124 0.20 22.22 -17.78
N ARG A 125 -0.54 22.92 -16.92
CA ARG A 125 -1.93 23.26 -17.24
C ARG A 125 -1.92 24.08 -18.53
N PRO A 126 -2.79 23.79 -19.52
CA PRO A 126 -3.04 24.74 -20.60
C PRO A 126 -3.38 26.08 -19.97
N ILE A 127 -2.65 27.12 -20.37
CA ILE A 127 -3.06 28.49 -20.05
C ILE A 127 -4.18 28.77 -21.04
N ASP A 128 -5.42 28.75 -20.56
CA ASP A 128 -6.55 29.29 -21.31
C ASP A 128 -6.34 30.81 -21.39
N LEU A 129 -5.84 31.28 -22.53
CA LEU A 129 -5.74 32.70 -22.89
C LEU A 129 -7.06 33.18 -23.51
#